data_AF-A0A7X9H6A7-F1
#
_entry.id   AF-A0A7X9H6A7-F1
#
_cell.length_a   1.000
_cell.length_b   1.000
_cell.length_c   1.000
_cell.angle_alpha   90.00
_cell.angle_beta   90.00
_cell.angle_gamma   90.00
#
_symmetry.space_group_name_H-M   'P 1'
#
loop_
_entity.id
_entity.type
_entity.pdbx_description
1 polymer ?
#
loop_
_entity_poly.entity_id
_entity_poly.type
_entity_poly.pdbx_seq_one_letter_code
_entity_poly.pdbx_strand_id
1 'polypeptide(L)'
;MANFIDDANKKALEIMQNAQPTLVGMGVAKDVVPGMHKKLIMHAGPPITWEKMSGPLRGAVIGGLIYEGLAANPEEAEKLAASGEIEFDPCHHHQAVGPMAGVVTASMPVFIIENKAYGNFAYCTMNEGLGNVLRFGAYGEDVIKHLKWMEKTLYPVMKQTLEIYGPVDLKSMIAQAAQMGDEVHNRNKAATSLFIREIA
;
A
#
# COMPACT_ATOMS: atom_id res chain seq x y z
N MET A 1 23.05 34.21 -15.16
CA MET A 1 22.38 33.93 -13.87
C MET A 1 21.96 32.49 -13.89
N ALA A 2 22.30 31.70 -12.88
CA ALA A 2 21.70 30.38 -12.73
C ALA A 2 20.18 30.58 -12.62
N ASN A 3 19.44 29.86 -13.44
CA ASN A 3 17.99 29.94 -13.49
C ASN A 3 17.45 29.24 -12.23
N PHE A 4 16.67 29.94 -11.41
CA PHE A 4 16.07 29.39 -10.18
C PHE A 4 15.41 28.02 -10.41
N ILE A 5 14.76 27.83 -11.57
CA ILE A 5 14.14 26.57 -11.96
C ILE A 5 15.19 25.46 -12.13
N ASP A 6 16.33 25.76 -12.74
CA ASP A 6 17.39 24.78 -12.98
C ASP A 6 18.03 24.33 -11.65
N ASP A 7 18.24 25.27 -10.73
CA ASP A 7 18.78 24.97 -9.40
C ASP A 7 17.79 24.12 -8.57
N ALA A 8 16.49 24.45 -8.61
CA ALA A 8 15.44 23.68 -7.96
C ALA A 8 15.33 22.26 -8.54
N ASN A 9 15.35 22.13 -9.87
CA ASN A 9 15.30 20.84 -10.56
C ASN A 9 16.52 19.98 -10.25
N LYS A 10 17.71 20.59 -10.24
CA LYS A 10 18.95 19.90 -9.85
C LYS A 10 18.84 19.36 -8.43
N LYS A 11 18.29 20.15 -7.50
CA LYS A 11 18.11 19.71 -6.12
C LYS A 11 17.09 18.57 -6.00
N ALA A 12 15.96 18.66 -6.69
CA ALA A 12 14.95 17.61 -6.69
C ALA A 12 15.50 16.29 -7.27
N LEU A 13 16.23 16.36 -8.38
CA LEU A 13 16.86 15.19 -8.99
C LEU A 13 17.91 14.57 -8.09
N GLU A 14 18.75 15.39 -7.44
CA GLU A 14 19.73 14.92 -6.45
C GLU A 14 19.04 14.15 -5.32
N ILE A 15 17.93 14.67 -4.79
CA ILE A 15 17.16 13.99 -3.73
C ILE A 15 16.64 12.63 -4.21
N MET A 16 16.03 12.58 -5.40
CA MET A 16 15.51 11.33 -5.97
C MET A 16 16.62 10.31 -6.24
N GLN A 17 17.74 10.75 -6.82
CA GLN A 17 18.86 9.88 -7.17
C GLN A 17 19.62 9.37 -5.95
N ASN A 18 19.74 10.17 -4.89
CA ASN A 18 20.43 9.79 -3.66
C ASN A 18 19.54 9.05 -2.67
N ALA A 19 18.23 8.94 -2.92
CA ALA A 19 17.32 8.18 -2.07
C ALA A 19 17.81 6.73 -1.87
N GLN A 20 17.61 6.22 -0.66
CA GLN A 20 17.95 4.87 -0.22
C GLN A 20 16.71 4.20 0.40
N PRO A 21 15.68 3.89 -0.41
CA PRO A 21 14.47 3.23 0.07
C PRO A 21 14.83 1.85 0.61
N THR A 22 14.62 1.68 1.92
CA THR A 22 14.94 0.45 2.63
C THR A 22 13.67 -0.06 3.29
N LEU A 23 13.31 -1.32 3.05
CA LEU A 23 12.24 -1.96 3.80
C LEU A 23 12.76 -2.24 5.21
N VAL A 24 12.19 -1.59 6.21
CA VAL A 24 12.65 -1.68 7.61
C VAL A 24 11.72 -2.51 8.49
N GLY A 25 10.56 -2.90 7.98
CA GLY A 25 9.64 -3.77 8.69
C GLY A 25 8.21 -3.70 8.16
N MET A 26 7.28 -4.18 8.98
CA MET A 26 5.86 -4.14 8.71
C MET A 26 5.08 -3.69 9.95
N GLY A 27 3.92 -3.08 9.71
CA GLY A 27 3.01 -2.64 10.76
C GLY A 27 1.55 -2.78 10.33
N VAL A 28 0.64 -2.42 11.23
CA VAL A 28 -0.79 -2.29 10.92
C VAL A 28 -1.06 -0.83 10.58
N ALA A 29 -1.85 -0.56 9.53
CA ALA A 29 -2.01 0.77 8.96
C ALA A 29 -2.36 1.84 10.01
N LYS A 30 -3.33 1.59 10.90
CA LYS A 30 -3.74 2.53 11.97
C LYS A 30 -2.61 2.91 12.94
N ASP A 31 -1.59 2.06 13.08
CA ASP A 31 -0.54 2.23 14.07
C ASP A 31 0.68 2.96 13.48
N VAL A 32 0.87 2.91 12.16
CA VAL A 32 2.11 3.40 11.51
C VAL A 32 1.88 4.40 10.37
N VAL A 33 0.73 4.38 9.70
CA VAL A 33 0.44 5.30 8.60
C VAL A 33 -0.06 6.64 9.18
N PRO A 34 0.59 7.78 8.88
CA PRO A 34 0.21 9.08 9.42
C PRO A 34 -1.26 9.40 9.20
N GLY A 35 -1.99 9.75 10.26
CA GLY A 35 -3.40 10.13 10.18
C GLY A 35 -4.39 8.98 9.96
N MET A 36 -3.95 7.73 9.84
CA MET A 36 -4.87 6.59 9.71
C MET A 36 -5.70 6.39 10.98
N HIS A 37 -7.02 6.22 10.82
CA HIS A 37 -7.94 5.87 11.91
C HIS A 37 -9.06 4.94 11.42
N LYS A 38 -9.85 4.41 12.35
CA LYS A 38 -10.89 3.37 12.06
C LYS A 38 -11.97 3.78 11.06
N LYS A 39 -12.19 5.07 10.86
CA LYS A 39 -13.21 5.61 9.95
C LYS A 39 -12.61 6.32 8.72
N LEU A 40 -11.30 6.18 8.51
CA LEU A 40 -10.63 6.63 7.29
C LEU A 40 -10.40 5.44 6.38
N ILE A 41 -10.80 5.58 5.12
CA ILE A 41 -10.43 4.66 4.04
C ILE A 41 -9.59 5.44 3.03
N MET A 42 -8.32 5.05 2.91
CA MET A 42 -7.47 5.63 1.90
C MET A 42 -7.70 4.97 0.54
N HIS A 43 -7.41 5.69 -0.54
CA HIS A 43 -7.54 5.17 -1.91
C HIS A 43 -6.43 5.66 -2.85
N ALA A 44 -6.31 5.01 -4.02
CA ALA A 44 -5.42 5.46 -5.08
C ALA A 44 -5.93 6.74 -5.77
N GLY A 45 -5.02 7.47 -6.44
CA GLY A 45 -5.36 8.65 -7.23
C GLY A 45 -5.55 9.94 -6.39
N PRO A 46 -6.06 11.02 -7.01
CA PRO A 46 -6.33 12.30 -6.34
C PRO A 46 -7.64 12.26 -5.52
N PRO A 47 -7.93 13.30 -4.70
CA PRO A 47 -9.14 13.33 -3.86
C PRO A 47 -10.42 13.11 -4.67
N ILE A 48 -11.30 12.22 -4.17
CA ILE A 48 -12.57 11.89 -4.81
C ILE A 48 -13.65 11.58 -3.77
N THR A 49 -14.88 12.03 -4.02
CA THR A 49 -16.02 11.72 -3.16
C THR A 49 -16.62 10.36 -3.54
N TRP A 50 -17.31 9.72 -2.60
CA TRP A 50 -17.98 8.43 -2.79
C TRP A 50 -18.84 8.38 -4.07
N GLU A 51 -19.61 9.43 -4.34
CA GLU A 51 -20.54 9.51 -5.48
C GLU A 51 -19.80 9.51 -6.83
N LYS A 52 -18.53 9.92 -6.85
CA LYS A 52 -17.70 9.99 -8.06
C LYS A 52 -16.79 8.77 -8.22
N MET A 53 -16.65 7.93 -7.19
CA MET A 53 -15.85 6.72 -7.26
C MET A 53 -16.37 5.77 -8.34
N SER A 54 -15.46 5.14 -9.07
CA SER A 54 -15.78 4.11 -10.06
C SER A 54 -16.31 2.84 -9.38
N GLY A 55 -17.01 1.99 -10.14
CA GLY A 55 -17.52 0.70 -9.63
C GLY A 55 -16.47 -0.15 -8.90
N PRO A 56 -15.28 -0.39 -9.48
CA PRO A 56 -14.22 -1.13 -8.80
C PRO A 56 -13.75 -0.49 -7.50
N LEU A 57 -13.60 0.83 -7.46
CA LEU A 57 -13.20 1.52 -6.23
C LEU A 57 -14.29 1.42 -5.16
N ARG A 58 -15.55 1.61 -5.52
CA ARG A 58 -16.69 1.41 -4.59
C ARG A 58 -16.72 -0.02 -4.05
N GLY A 59 -16.52 -1.02 -4.91
CA GLY A 59 -16.44 -2.42 -4.50
C GLY A 59 -15.31 -2.66 -3.50
N ALA A 60 -14.13 -2.08 -3.73
CA ALA A 60 -13.00 -2.19 -2.82
C ALA A 60 -13.29 -1.52 -1.46
N VAL A 61 -13.96 -0.37 -1.44
CA VAL A 61 -14.41 0.29 -0.20
C VAL A 61 -15.42 -0.57 0.54
N ILE A 62 -16.41 -1.13 -0.15
CA ILE A 62 -17.40 -2.05 0.42
C ILE A 62 -16.70 -3.25 1.08
N GLY A 63 -15.80 -3.90 0.35
CA GLY A 63 -15.02 -5.02 0.88
C GLY A 63 -14.14 -4.61 2.06
N GLY A 64 -13.54 -3.42 2.02
CA GLY A 64 -12.77 -2.85 3.13
C GLY A 64 -13.62 -2.66 4.40
N LEU A 65 -14.82 -2.11 4.27
CA LEU A 65 -15.75 -1.92 5.39
C LEU A 65 -16.21 -3.24 6.02
N ILE A 66 -16.50 -4.24 5.18
CA ILE A 66 -16.85 -5.60 5.64
C ILE A 66 -15.64 -6.25 6.33
N TYR A 67 -14.44 -6.11 5.75
CA TYR A 67 -13.20 -6.61 6.34
C TYR A 67 -12.91 -5.99 7.73
N GLU A 68 -13.18 -4.70 7.90
CA GLU A 68 -13.05 -4.02 9.21
C GLU A 68 -14.19 -4.37 10.19
N GLY A 69 -15.22 -5.09 9.75
CA GLY A 69 -16.39 -5.41 10.56
C GLY A 69 -17.28 -4.19 10.86
N LEU A 70 -17.20 -3.16 10.03
CA LEU A 70 -18.05 -1.95 10.13
C LEU A 70 -19.41 -2.12 9.46
N ALA A 71 -19.54 -3.13 8.60
CA ALA A 71 -20.79 -3.53 7.95
C ALA A 71 -20.86 -5.05 7.84
N ALA A 72 -22.06 -5.64 7.96
CA ALA A 72 -22.23 -7.09 7.87
C ALA A 72 -22.41 -7.59 6.43
N ASN A 73 -22.80 -6.71 5.51
CA ASN A 73 -23.11 -7.04 4.12
C ASN A 73 -22.86 -5.84 3.18
N PRO A 74 -22.83 -6.06 1.86
CA PRO A 74 -22.59 -4.99 0.88
C PRO A 74 -23.58 -3.82 0.98
N GLU A 75 -24.85 -4.09 1.25
CA GLU A 75 -25.89 -3.06 1.33
C GLU A 75 -25.68 -2.12 2.53
N GLU A 76 -25.28 -2.65 3.68
CA GLU A 76 -24.89 -1.87 4.85
C GLU A 76 -23.61 -1.08 4.61
N ALA A 77 -22.62 -1.70 3.95
CA ALA A 77 -21.34 -1.06 3.64
C ALA A 77 -21.53 0.14 2.70
N GLU A 78 -22.35 0.00 1.65
CA GLU A 78 -22.67 1.08 0.73
C GLU A 78 -23.41 2.23 1.43
N LYS A 79 -24.38 1.92 2.29
CA LYS A 79 -25.08 2.94 3.09
C LYS A 79 -24.13 3.68 4.03
N LEU A 80 -23.22 2.96 4.69
CA LEU A 80 -22.22 3.55 5.58
C LEU A 80 -21.21 4.41 4.81
N ALA A 81 -20.75 3.96 3.65
CA ALA A 81 -19.86 4.73 2.78
C ALA A 81 -20.53 6.04 2.32
N ALA A 82 -21.84 6.01 2.05
CA ALA A 82 -22.62 7.18 1.63
C ALA A 82 -23.11 8.07 2.79
N SER A 83 -22.95 7.67 4.06
CA SER A 83 -23.56 8.39 5.18
C SER A 83 -22.81 9.67 5.59
N GLY A 84 -21.58 9.84 5.11
CA GLY A 84 -20.66 10.89 5.57
C GLY A 84 -19.94 10.56 6.86
N GLU A 85 -20.13 9.37 7.43
CA GLU A 85 -19.37 8.91 8.60
C GLU A 85 -17.97 8.35 8.25
N ILE A 86 -17.77 7.95 7.00
CA ILE A 86 -16.48 7.44 6.51
C ILE A 86 -15.76 8.57 5.78
N GLU A 87 -14.54 8.83 6.21
CA GLU A 87 -13.61 9.73 5.57
C GLU A 87 -12.88 9.00 4.44
N PHE A 88 -12.70 9.67 3.31
CA PHE A 88 -11.95 9.18 2.16
C PHE A 88 -10.83 10.18 1.84
N ASP A 89 -9.60 9.70 1.76
CA ASP A 89 -8.46 10.55 1.37
C ASP A 89 -7.43 9.76 0.55
N PRO A 90 -6.71 10.39 -0.40
CA PRO A 90 -5.67 9.71 -1.14
C PRO A 90 -4.54 9.17 -0.26
N CYS A 91 -4.05 7.98 -0.59
CA CYS A 91 -2.84 7.42 0.01
C CYS A 91 -1.67 8.42 -0.01
N HIS A 92 -1.54 9.23 -1.07
CA HIS A 92 -0.46 10.20 -1.25
C HIS A 92 -0.44 11.32 -0.18
N HIS A 93 -1.56 11.62 0.47
CA HIS A 93 -1.59 12.58 1.59
C HIS A 93 -1.02 11.99 2.89
N HIS A 94 -0.91 10.67 2.96
CA HIS A 94 -0.53 9.91 4.14
C HIS A 94 0.78 9.14 3.95
N GLN A 95 1.63 9.59 3.02
CA GLN A 95 2.89 8.92 2.66
C GLN A 95 2.69 7.46 2.21
N ALA A 96 1.51 7.11 1.72
CA ALA A 96 1.18 5.77 1.29
C ALA A 96 0.96 5.70 -0.21
N VAL A 97 1.04 4.51 -0.77
CA VAL A 97 0.61 4.21 -2.14
C VAL A 97 -0.21 2.91 -2.16
N GLY A 98 -1.26 2.89 -2.99
CA GLY A 98 -2.13 1.74 -3.15
C GLY A 98 -2.22 1.35 -4.64
N PRO A 99 -2.04 0.07 -5.01
CA PRO A 99 -2.17 -0.37 -6.39
C PRO A 99 -3.64 -0.47 -6.81
N MET A 100 -3.96 -0.11 -8.06
CA MET A 100 -5.30 -0.24 -8.65
C MET A 100 -6.36 0.60 -7.91
N ALA A 101 -7.40 0.01 -7.30
CA ALA A 101 -8.31 0.75 -6.41
C ALA A 101 -7.56 1.35 -5.21
N GLY A 102 -6.48 0.67 -4.77
CA GLY A 102 -5.56 1.16 -3.76
C GLY A 102 -6.19 1.41 -2.41
N VAL A 103 -7.27 0.68 -2.09
CA VAL A 103 -7.96 0.81 -0.81
C VAL A 103 -7.05 0.33 0.32
N VAL A 104 -6.90 1.17 1.35
CA VAL A 104 -6.20 0.83 2.59
C VAL A 104 -7.10 1.17 3.77
N THR A 105 -7.32 0.18 4.64
CA THR A 105 -8.14 0.33 5.85
C THR A 105 -7.32 0.13 7.12
N ALA A 106 -7.87 0.53 8.26
CA ALA A 106 -7.17 0.63 9.54
C ALA A 106 -6.45 -0.65 10.00
N SER A 107 -7.01 -1.83 9.74
CA SER A 107 -6.47 -3.12 10.17
C SER A 107 -5.61 -3.81 9.11
N MET A 108 -5.42 -3.21 7.92
CA MET A 108 -4.57 -3.81 6.89
C MET A 108 -3.09 -3.74 7.28
N PRO A 109 -2.34 -4.83 7.09
CA PRO A 109 -0.89 -4.79 7.22
C PRO A 109 -0.23 -4.00 6.08
N VAL A 110 0.80 -3.24 6.42
CA VAL A 110 1.58 -2.42 5.49
C VAL A 110 3.07 -2.66 5.66
N PHE A 111 3.80 -2.57 4.56
CA PHE A 111 5.26 -2.44 4.57
C PHE A 111 5.65 -1.04 5.02
N ILE A 112 6.73 -0.95 5.79
CA ILE A 112 7.32 0.30 6.27
C ILE A 112 8.64 0.49 5.54
N ILE A 113 8.69 1.49 4.66
CA ILE A 113 9.87 1.83 3.89
C ILE A 113 10.44 3.13 4.45
N GLU A 114 11.70 3.12 4.86
CA GLU A 114 12.45 4.31 5.25
C GLU A 114 13.39 4.70 4.11
N ASN A 115 13.39 5.98 3.74
CA ASN A 115 14.46 6.54 2.92
C ASN A 115 15.65 6.90 3.83
N LYS A 116 16.60 5.99 4.03
CA LYS A 116 17.72 6.17 4.98
C LYS A 116 18.59 7.41 4.71
N ALA A 117 18.59 7.93 3.48
CA ALA A 117 19.32 9.14 3.13
C ALA A 117 18.66 10.43 3.66
N TYR A 118 17.35 10.43 3.86
CA TYR A 118 16.57 11.65 4.17
C TYR A 118 15.56 11.48 5.32
N GLY A 119 15.42 10.28 5.89
CA GLY A 119 14.60 9.99 7.07
C GLY A 119 13.08 10.00 6.85
N ASN A 120 12.60 10.21 5.60
CA ASN A 120 11.18 10.15 5.30
C ASN A 120 10.71 8.70 5.11
N PHE A 121 9.43 8.45 5.42
CA PHE A 121 8.82 7.11 5.31
C PHE A 121 7.84 7.01 4.15
N ALA A 122 7.58 5.79 3.70
CA ALA A 122 6.51 5.44 2.77
C ALA A 122 5.88 4.09 3.14
N TYR A 123 4.60 3.93 2.80
CA TYR A 123 3.81 2.75 3.15
C TYR A 123 3.05 2.17 1.96
N CYS A 124 2.90 0.84 1.93
CA CYS A 124 2.02 0.17 0.97
C CYS A 124 1.50 -1.15 1.54
N THR A 125 0.31 -1.57 1.11
CA THR A 125 -0.27 -2.86 1.51
C THR A 125 0.42 -4.03 0.82
N MET A 126 0.19 -5.23 1.36
CA MET A 126 0.62 -6.47 0.73
C MET A 126 -0.19 -6.76 -0.55
N ASN A 127 0.44 -7.45 -1.50
CA ASN A 127 -0.25 -7.96 -2.69
C ASN A 127 -1.10 -9.18 -2.32
N GLU A 128 -2.40 -9.11 -2.63
CA GLU A 128 -3.41 -10.15 -2.37
C GLU A 128 -3.30 -11.37 -3.30
N GLY A 129 -2.43 -11.32 -4.32
CA GLY A 129 -2.28 -12.35 -5.33
C GLY A 129 -3.05 -12.06 -6.63
N LEU A 130 -3.47 -13.13 -7.30
CA LEU A 130 -4.12 -13.12 -8.61
C LEU A 130 -5.57 -13.61 -8.50
N GLY A 131 -6.43 -13.16 -9.42
CA GLY A 131 -7.84 -13.55 -9.47
C GLY A 131 -8.75 -12.51 -8.81
N ASN A 132 -9.75 -12.98 -8.06
CA ASN A 132 -10.69 -12.13 -7.34
C ASN A 132 -9.99 -11.50 -6.13
N VAL A 133 -9.65 -10.23 -6.22
CA VAL A 133 -8.93 -9.49 -5.17
C VAL A 133 -9.55 -8.11 -4.95
N LEU A 134 -9.41 -7.60 -3.72
CA LEU A 134 -9.99 -6.33 -3.29
C LEU A 134 -9.50 -5.15 -4.13
N ARG A 135 -8.21 -5.13 -4.50
CA ARG A 135 -7.66 -4.05 -5.34
C ARG A 135 -8.33 -3.90 -6.72
N PHE A 136 -9.07 -4.91 -7.19
CA PHE A 136 -9.89 -4.84 -8.39
C PHE A 136 -11.39 -4.67 -8.10
N GLY A 137 -11.77 -4.49 -6.85
CA GLY A 137 -13.14 -4.25 -6.40
C GLY A 137 -13.94 -5.51 -6.06
N ALA A 138 -13.30 -6.67 -5.96
CA ALA A 138 -13.97 -7.88 -5.51
C ALA A 138 -14.10 -7.88 -3.97
N TYR A 139 -15.26 -8.30 -3.46
CA TYR A 139 -15.56 -8.32 -2.02
C TYR A 139 -16.36 -9.57 -1.60
N GLY A 140 -16.20 -10.66 -2.35
CA GLY A 140 -16.79 -11.96 -2.01
C GLY A 140 -16.24 -12.52 -0.70
N GLU A 141 -16.93 -13.50 -0.13
CA GLU A 141 -16.54 -14.13 1.13
C GLU A 141 -15.11 -14.73 1.05
N ASP A 142 -14.72 -15.25 -0.12
CA ASP A 142 -13.38 -15.73 -0.41
C ASP A 142 -12.31 -14.63 -0.30
N VAL A 143 -12.62 -13.44 -0.83
CA VAL A 143 -11.74 -12.26 -0.74
C VAL A 143 -11.56 -11.83 0.71
N ILE A 144 -12.66 -11.67 1.46
CA ILE A 144 -12.60 -11.24 2.87
C ILE A 144 -11.88 -12.27 3.73
N LYS A 145 -12.13 -13.58 3.52
CA LYS A 145 -11.38 -14.66 4.18
C LYS A 145 -9.90 -14.60 3.86
N HIS A 146 -9.52 -14.34 2.61
CA HIS A 146 -8.13 -14.22 2.21
C HIS A 146 -7.44 -13.03 2.90
N LEU A 147 -8.09 -11.86 2.93
CA LEU A 147 -7.58 -10.69 3.65
C LEU A 147 -7.41 -10.98 5.15
N LYS A 148 -8.35 -11.70 5.77
CA LYS A 148 -8.22 -12.12 7.18
C LYS A 148 -7.09 -13.12 7.41
N TRP A 149 -6.83 -14.02 6.47
CA TRP A 149 -5.65 -14.88 6.52
C TRP A 149 -4.35 -14.07 6.36
N MET A 150 -4.34 -13.09 5.46
CA MET A 150 -3.19 -12.19 5.28
C MET A 150 -2.91 -11.40 6.57
N GLU A 151 -3.95 -10.86 7.21
CA GLU A 151 -3.88 -10.13 8.48
C GLU A 151 -3.37 -11.02 9.63
N LYS A 152 -3.94 -12.21 9.79
CA LYS A 152 -3.76 -13.03 11.01
C LYS A 152 -2.64 -14.06 10.91
N THR A 153 -2.20 -14.40 9.70
CA THR A 153 -1.23 -15.47 9.48
C THR A 153 -0.03 -14.98 8.68
N LEU A 154 -0.25 -14.42 7.48
CA LEU A 154 0.86 -13.99 6.62
C LEU A 154 1.65 -12.85 7.24
N TYR A 155 0.96 -11.78 7.69
CA TYR A 155 1.60 -10.61 8.26
C TYR A 155 2.46 -10.93 9.50
N PRO A 156 1.97 -11.67 10.52
CA PRO A 156 2.80 -11.99 11.68
C PRO A 156 4.08 -12.73 11.32
N VAL A 157 4.00 -13.68 10.38
CA VAL A 157 5.18 -14.41 9.88
C VAL A 157 6.14 -13.46 9.16
N MET A 158 5.65 -12.69 8.20
CA MET A 158 6.46 -11.74 7.43
C MET A 158 7.11 -10.67 8.33
N LYS A 159 6.38 -10.17 9.33
CA LYS A 159 6.90 -9.21 10.30
C LYS A 159 8.06 -9.82 11.10
N GLN A 160 7.86 -11.00 11.68
CA GLN A 160 8.90 -11.69 12.45
C GLN A 160 10.12 -12.02 11.57
N THR A 161 9.89 -12.45 10.33
CA THR A 161 10.95 -12.69 9.36
C THR A 161 11.80 -11.44 9.13
N LEU A 162 11.17 -10.28 8.90
CA LEU A 162 11.90 -9.02 8.70
C LEU A 162 12.59 -8.52 9.98
N GLU A 163 12.05 -8.80 11.17
CA GLU A 163 12.72 -8.51 12.44
C GLU A 163 13.99 -9.34 12.65
N ILE A 164 14.00 -10.59 12.17
CA ILE A 164 15.17 -11.48 12.22
C ILE A 164 16.20 -11.12 11.13
N TYR A 165 15.72 -10.94 9.90
CA TYR A 165 16.58 -10.66 8.75
C TYR A 165 17.21 -9.28 8.83
N GLY A 166 16.42 -8.29 9.25
CA GLY A 166 16.79 -6.88 9.25
C GLY A 166 16.40 -6.16 7.94
N PRO A 167 16.93 -4.94 7.75
CA PRO A 167 16.50 -4.07 6.66
C PRO A 167 16.91 -4.57 5.27
N VAL A 168 16.02 -4.43 4.28
CA VAL A 168 16.26 -4.82 2.88
C VAL A 168 16.44 -3.58 2.00
N ASP A 169 17.57 -3.47 1.30
CA ASP A 169 17.82 -2.40 0.32
C ASP A 169 17.01 -2.64 -0.97
N LEU A 170 15.90 -1.91 -1.10
CA LEU A 170 15.00 -2.05 -2.23
C LEU A 170 15.61 -1.48 -3.52
N LYS A 171 16.47 -0.47 -3.44
CA LYS A 171 17.08 0.15 -4.62
C LYS A 171 18.03 -0.82 -5.31
N SER A 172 18.87 -1.49 -4.53
CA SER A 172 19.78 -2.52 -5.04
C SER A 172 19.00 -3.70 -5.63
N MET A 173 17.94 -4.15 -4.95
CA MET A 173 17.06 -5.22 -5.44
C MET A 173 16.36 -4.86 -6.75
N ILE A 174 15.81 -3.64 -6.85
CA ILE A 174 15.16 -3.14 -8.08
C ILE A 174 16.16 -3.05 -9.23
N ALA A 175 17.38 -2.54 -8.97
CA ALA A 175 18.42 -2.47 -9.99
C ALA A 175 18.81 -3.86 -10.52
N GLN A 176 18.91 -4.86 -9.64
CA GLN A 176 19.14 -6.24 -10.03
C GLN A 176 17.96 -6.84 -10.81
N ALA A 177 16.73 -6.60 -10.36
CA ALA A 177 15.52 -7.08 -11.05
C ALA A 177 15.44 -6.50 -12.48
N ALA A 178 15.78 -5.23 -12.66
CA ALA A 178 15.83 -4.59 -13.98
C ALA A 178 16.82 -5.28 -14.93
N GLN A 179 18.00 -5.68 -14.42
CA GLN A 179 18.98 -6.45 -15.21
C GLN A 179 18.52 -7.90 -15.49
N MET A 180 17.53 -8.39 -14.74
CA MET A 180 16.90 -9.70 -14.92
C MET A 180 15.62 -9.65 -15.79
N GLY A 181 15.35 -8.50 -16.43
CA GLY A 181 14.27 -8.33 -17.39
C GLY A 181 12.91 -7.99 -16.77
N ASP A 182 12.87 -7.55 -15.51
CA ASP A 182 11.70 -6.89 -14.94
C ASP A 182 11.71 -5.38 -15.26
N GLU A 183 10.53 -4.77 -15.31
CA GLU A 183 10.37 -3.30 -15.30
C GLU A 183 9.73 -2.78 -14.02
N VAL A 184 9.51 -3.68 -13.06
CA VAL A 184 9.03 -3.43 -11.69
C VAL A 184 7.67 -2.71 -11.58
N HIS A 185 6.84 -2.80 -12.62
CA HIS A 185 5.46 -2.33 -12.61
C HIS A 185 4.49 -3.44 -13.06
N ASN A 186 4.52 -3.83 -14.33
CA ASN A 186 3.75 -4.94 -14.88
C ASN A 186 4.40 -6.30 -14.62
N ARG A 187 5.72 -6.37 -14.79
CA ARG A 187 6.53 -7.59 -14.67
C ARG A 187 7.47 -7.47 -13.48
N ASN A 188 7.20 -8.31 -12.49
CA ASN A 188 7.86 -8.32 -11.18
C ASN A 188 8.41 -9.72 -10.80
N LYS A 189 8.69 -10.59 -11.78
CA LYS A 189 9.04 -11.99 -11.52
C LYS A 189 10.41 -12.12 -10.85
N ALA A 190 11.40 -11.38 -11.33
CA ALA A 190 12.73 -11.35 -10.76
C ALA A 190 12.71 -10.68 -9.38
N ALA A 191 12.10 -9.50 -9.26
CA ALA A 191 11.99 -8.79 -7.98
C ALA A 191 11.31 -9.65 -6.89
N THR A 192 10.20 -10.31 -7.23
CA THR A 192 9.50 -11.20 -6.29
C THR A 192 10.38 -12.39 -5.87
N SER A 193 11.07 -13.02 -6.83
CA SER A 193 11.98 -14.15 -6.54
C SER A 193 13.17 -13.74 -5.68
N LEU A 194 13.76 -12.56 -5.97
CA LEU A 194 14.86 -11.99 -5.19
C LEU A 194 14.40 -11.71 -3.77
N PHE A 195 13.27 -11.03 -3.60
CA PHE A 195 12.73 -10.70 -2.29
C PHE A 195 12.45 -11.94 -1.45
N ILE A 196 11.75 -12.93 -2.00
CA ILE A 196 11.44 -14.17 -1.27
C ILE A 196 12.73 -14.88 -0.86
N ARG A 197 13.73 -14.96 -1.74
CA ARG A 197 15.02 -15.60 -1.42
C ARG A 197 15.79 -14.83 -0.34
N GLU A 198 15.68 -13.52 -0.31
CA GLU A 198 16.34 -12.67 0.68
C GLU A 198 15.81 -12.93 2.09
N ILE A 199 14.49 -13.18 2.21
CA ILE A 199 13.81 -13.30 3.52
C ILE A 199 13.47 -14.74 3.93
N ALA A 200 13.77 -15.75 3.12
CA ALA A 200 13.44 -17.16 3.38
C ALA A 200 14.56 -17.89 4.16
#